data_AF-X5ZPQ8-F1
#
_entry.id   AF-X5ZPQ8-F1
#
_cell.length_a   1.000
_cell.length_b   1.000
_cell.length_c   1.000
_cell.angle_alpha   90.00
_cell.angle_beta   90.00
_cell.angle_gamma   90.00
#
_symmetry.space_group_name_H-M   'P 1'
#
loop_
_entity.id
_entity.type
_entity.pdbx_description
1 polymer ?
#
loop_
_entity_poly.entity_id
_entity_poly.type
_entity_poly.pdbx_seq_one_letter_code
_entity_poly.pdbx_strand_id
1 'polypeptide(L)' 'MDGLIAATAIAHELTLATCNTKDFEGFGLELFDPWTA' A
#
# COMPACT_ATOMS: atom_id res chain seq x y z
N MET A 1 4.52 2.84 11.47
CA MET A 1 3.21 2.15 11.61
C MET A 1 2.80 1.53 10.27
N ASP A 2 3.19 2.19 9.18
CA ASP A 2 2.97 1.83 7.76
C ASP A 2 3.46 0.42 7.41
N GLY A 3 4.57 -0.02 8.00
CA GLY A 3 5.07 -1.39 7.83
C GLY A 3 4.07 -2.49 8.27
N LEU A 4 3.24 -2.25 9.30
CA LEU A 4 2.21 -3.21 9.72
C LEU A 4 1.04 -3.26 8.72
N ILE A 5 0.69 -2.10 8.16
CA ILE A 5 -0.34 -1.98 7.13
C ILE A 5 0.12 -2.71 5.85
N ALA A 6 1.36 -2.44 5.42
CA ALA A 6 1.98 -3.10 4.28
C ALA A 6 2.09 -4.63 4.49
N ALA A 7 2.54 -5.07 5.68
CA ALA A 7 2.64 -6.49 6.01
C ALA A 7 1.28 -7.20 5.97
N THR A 8 0.22 -6.53 6.43
CA THR A 8 -1.15 -7.07 6.36
C THR A 8 -1.61 -7.19 4.90
N ALA A 9 -1.38 -6.16 4.08
CA ALA A 9 -1.73 -6.21 2.66
C ALA A 9 -0.98 -7.34 1.92
N ILE A 10 0.32 -7.50 2.18
CA ILE A 10 1.13 -8.58 1.60
C ILE A 10 0.64 -9.95 2.06
N ALA A 11 0.39 -10.14 3.36
CA ALA A 11 -0.03 -11.43 3.93
C ALA A 11 -1.38 -11.92 3.39
N HIS A 12 -2.23 -10.99 2.92
CA HIS A 12 -3.56 -11.27 2.40
C HIS A 12 -3.70 -11.02 0.90
N GLU A 13 -2.59 -10.78 0.17
CA GLU A 13 -2.58 -10.52 -1.28
C GLU A 13 -3.54 -9.39 -1.69
N LEU A 14 -3.55 -8.29 -0.92
CA LEU A 14 -4.41 -7.13 -1.13
C LEU A 14 -3.68 -5.99 -1.83
N THR A 15 -4.43 -5.20 -2.60
CA THR A 15 -4.00 -3.89 -3.08
C THR A 15 -4.23 -2.83 -2.00
N LEU A 16 -3.20 -2.04 -1.68
CA LEU A 16 -3.30 -0.97 -0.69
C LEU A 16 -3.73 0.34 -1.35
N ALA A 17 -4.94 0.79 -1.01
CA ALA A 17 -5.45 2.09 -1.43
C ALA A 17 -5.00 3.20 -0.45
N THR A 18 -4.24 4.19 -0.92
CA THR A 18 -3.73 5.29 -0.08
C THR A 18 -3.42 6.54 -0.90
N CYS A 19 -3.64 7.72 -0.34
CA CYS A 19 -3.21 9.00 -0.93
C CYS A 19 -1.73 9.32 -0.66
N ASN A 20 -1.07 8.56 0.23
CA ASN A 20 0.35 8.70 0.54
C ASN A 20 1.14 7.52 -0.03
N THR A 21 1.08 7.31 -1.35
CA THR A 21 1.75 6.17 -2.01
C THR A 21 3.24 6.10 -1.74
N LYS A 22 3.91 7.26 -1.60
CA LYS A 22 5.34 7.38 -1.33
C LYS A 22 5.82 6.64 -0.07
N ASP A 23 5.00 6.62 0.98
CA ASP A 23 5.34 5.91 2.22
C ASP A 23 5.33 4.38 2.05
N PHE A 24 4.74 3.89 0.97
CA PHE A 24 4.60 2.47 0.67
C PHE A 24 5.39 2.02 -0.56
N GLU A 25 6.07 2.95 -1.24
CA GLU A 25 6.99 2.63 -2.33
C GLU A 25 8.14 1.75 -1.81
N GLY A 26 8.44 0.65 -2.51
CA GLY A 26 9.55 -0.25 -2.15
C GLY A 26 9.18 -1.44 -1.25
N PHE A 27 7.94 -1.52 -0.74
CA PHE A 27 7.47 -2.72 -0.01
C PHE A 27 7.03 -3.87 -0.94
N GLY A 28 6.98 -3.65 -2.25
CA GLY A 28 6.67 -4.69 -3.24
C GLY A 28 5.21 -5.14 -3.29
N LEU A 29 4.29 -4.33 -2.74
CA LEU A 29 2.84 -4.53 -2.83
C LEU A 29 2.21 -3.67 -3.93
N GLU A 30 1.01 -4.04 -4.34
CA GLU A 30 0.21 -3.26 -5.28
C GLU A 30 -0.39 -2.02 -4.59
N LEU A 31 -0.20 -0.85 -5.20
CA LEU A 31 -0.67 0.44 -4.68
C LEU A 31 -1.73 1.05 -5.61
N PHE A 32 -2.75 1.63 -4.99
CA PHE A 32 -3.79 2.39 -5.67
C PHE A 32 -3.90 3.79 -5.06
N ASP A 33 -3.73 4.84 -5.87
CA ASP A 33 -3.93 6.22 -5.44
C ASP A 33 -5.33 6.72 -5.84
N PRO A 34 -6.28 6.81 -4.88
CA PRO A 34 -7.65 7.22 -5.14
C PRO A 34 -7.78 8.68 -5.62
N TRP A 35 -6.74 9.50 -5.52
CA TRP A 35 -6.78 10.89 -6.01
C TRP A 35 -6.39 11.03 -7.47
N THR A 36 -5.82 9.98 -8.06
CA THR A 36 -5.43 9.94 -9.49
C THR A 36 -6.45 9.23 -10.38
N ALA A 37 -7.52 8.71 -9.78
CA ALA A 37 -8.60 7.97 -10.43
C ALA A 37 -9.80 8.85 -10.81
#